data_AF-A0A9X0KXW2-F1
#
_entry.id   AF-A0A9X0KXW2-F1
#
_cell.length_a   1.000
_cell.length_b   1.000
_cell.length_c   1.000
_cell.angle_alpha   90.00
_cell.angle_beta   90.00
_cell.angle_gamma   90.00
#
_symmetry.space_group_name_H-M   'P 1'
#
loop_
_entity.id
_entity.type
_entity.pdbx_description
1 polymer ?
#
loop_
_entity_poly.entity_id
_entity_poly.type
_entity_poly.pdbx_seq_one_letter_code
_entity_poly.pdbx_strand_id
1 'polypeptide(L)'
;MRTGMIALASGLVALRFLPALPPTWLLLLMPILALMLLPFRTYPLALFLLGFTWACVSAQWALNDRLVHRLDGQTLWLQGKVVGLPSVAEGVVRFELEGARSRRAILPARIRVAWYGGPQVNSGERWRMAVKLKRPAGLVNPDAFDYEAWLLAQRIGATGTVVDGQLLTPARGAWRDLIRQRLLAVDAQGREGGLAALVLGDGSGLSSTDWQVLQDTGTVHLLVISGQHIGLLAGVIYALVAGLARWGLWPRALPWLPWACALAFIAALGYGLLAGFEVPVRRACVMVAMVLLWRLRFRHLGVVWPLLLSFNAVLIFEPLVTLQPGFWLSFAAVGILVLIFSGRLGAWNWWQSWTRAQWLIAIGLLPILLALNLPISLSGPFANLLAVPWVSLIVLPPALLGTLLCRSLVWAKACSGWPEGRWSGCLCFSAGLPQSCPPGCPVQCQAGRGCLVCSGPSFYYCPKACRCVC
;
A
#
# COMPACT_ATOMS: atom_id res chain seq x y z
N MET A 1 18.76 5.22 28.40
CA MET A 1 18.35 5.25 26.97
C MET A 1 17.29 4.21 26.62
N ARG A 2 17.52 2.89 26.79
CA ARG A 2 16.48 1.86 26.52
C ARG A 2 15.19 2.09 27.31
N THR A 3 15.31 2.33 28.61
CA THR A 3 14.19 2.65 29.51
C THR A 3 13.42 3.88 29.04
N GLY A 4 14.11 4.92 28.56
CA GLY A 4 13.48 6.13 28.00
C GLY A 4 12.69 5.86 26.72
N MET A 5 13.22 5.06 25.79
CA MET A 5 12.49 4.71 24.56
C MET A 5 11.28 3.82 24.82
N ILE A 6 11.37 2.92 25.80
CA ILE A 6 10.22 2.11 26.23
C ILE A 6 9.16 3.03 26.85
N ALA A 7 9.57 3.95 27.73
CA ALA A 7 8.62 4.88 28.34
C ALA A 7 7.94 5.80 27.31
N LEU A 8 8.69 6.31 26.32
CA LEU A 8 8.14 7.09 25.21
C LEU A 8 7.11 6.28 24.42
N ALA A 9 7.47 5.05 24.03
CA ALA A 9 6.59 4.13 23.33
C ALA A 9 5.32 3.82 24.13
N SER A 10 5.43 3.56 25.43
CA SER A 10 4.29 3.36 26.32
C SER A 10 3.37 4.57 26.39
N GLY A 11 3.94 5.79 26.45
CA GLY A 11 3.16 7.03 26.41
C GLY A 11 2.37 7.19 25.11
N LEU A 12 3.01 6.91 23.97
CA LEU A 12 2.38 6.97 22.64
C LEU A 12 1.25 5.94 22.47
N VAL A 13 1.43 4.74 23.04
CA VAL A 13 0.45 3.65 22.98
C VAL A 13 -0.73 3.85 23.92
N ALA A 14 -0.53 4.53 25.05
CA ALA A 14 -1.55 4.71 26.09
C ALA A 14 -2.85 5.35 25.56
N LEU A 15 -2.78 6.15 24.49
CA LEU A 15 -3.94 6.72 23.80
C LEU A 15 -5.01 5.67 23.46
N ARG A 16 -4.61 4.47 23.01
CA ARG A 16 -5.54 3.41 22.59
C ARG A 16 -6.47 2.95 23.72
N PHE A 17 -6.02 3.05 24.97
CA PHE A 17 -6.76 2.55 26.12
C PHE A 17 -7.63 3.64 26.78
N LEU A 18 -7.60 4.87 26.26
CA LEU A 18 -8.38 5.97 26.79
C LEU A 18 -9.76 6.04 26.12
N PRO A 19 -10.85 6.03 26.90
CA PRO A 19 -12.20 6.21 26.35
C PRO A 19 -12.47 7.67 25.94
N ALA A 20 -11.78 8.62 26.56
CA ALA A 20 -11.91 10.05 26.27
C ALA A 20 -10.54 10.74 26.35
N LEU A 21 -10.34 11.76 25.52
CA LEU A 21 -9.11 12.55 25.56
C LEU A 21 -9.07 13.42 26.83
N PRO A 22 -7.88 13.60 27.43
CA PRO A 22 -7.70 14.54 28.52
C PRO A 22 -8.10 15.96 28.09
N PRO A 23 -8.57 16.81 29.02
CA PRO A 23 -8.92 18.18 28.69
C PRO A 23 -7.69 18.97 28.22
N THR A 24 -7.92 19.97 27.37
CA THR A 24 -6.85 20.73 26.69
C THR A 24 -5.88 21.41 27.66
N TRP A 25 -6.37 21.91 28.80
CA TRP A 25 -5.52 22.52 29.83
C TRP A 25 -4.52 21.51 30.40
N LEU A 26 -4.91 20.25 30.58
CA LEU A 26 -4.04 19.21 31.11
C LEU A 26 -2.97 18.83 30.08
N LEU A 27 -3.35 18.78 28.80
CA LEU A 27 -2.42 18.56 27.69
C LEU A 27 -1.37 19.68 27.55
N LEU A 28 -1.68 20.91 27.96
CA LEU A 28 -0.72 22.02 27.99
C LEU A 28 0.24 21.96 29.19
N LEU A 29 -0.21 21.42 30.34
CA LEU A 29 0.61 21.28 31.55
C LEU A 29 1.59 20.11 31.49
N MET A 30 1.19 18.98 30.91
CA MET A 30 2.02 17.78 30.80
C MET A 30 3.40 17.98 30.16
N PRO A 31 3.58 18.74 29.05
CA PRO A 31 4.90 18.97 28.45
C PRO A 31 5.77 19.87 29.32
N ILE A 32 5.19 20.83 30.06
CA ILE A 32 5.93 21.67 31.01
C ILE A 32 6.50 20.79 32.12
N LEU A 33 5.66 19.95 32.72
CA LEU A 33 6.09 19.00 33.74
C LEU A 33 7.15 18.02 33.19
N ALA A 34 6.99 17.54 31.96
CA ALA A 34 7.96 16.67 31.33
C ALA A 34 9.32 17.36 31.15
N LEU A 35 9.36 18.62 30.72
CA LEU A 35 10.59 19.39 30.60
C LEU A 35 11.27 19.60 31.96
N MET A 36 10.49 19.85 33.03
CA MET A 36 11.02 19.95 34.39
C MET A 36 11.60 18.62 34.91
N LEU A 37 11.05 17.48 34.50
CA LEU A 37 11.48 16.14 34.92
C LEU A 37 12.64 15.56 34.08
N LEU A 38 12.91 16.13 32.90
CA LEU A 38 13.92 15.66 31.94
C LEU A 38 15.38 15.66 32.47
N PRO A 39 15.86 16.68 33.21
CA PRO A 39 17.24 16.71 33.69
C PRO A 39 17.51 15.74 34.86
N PHE A 40 16.47 15.21 35.49
CA PHE A 40 16.58 14.33 36.64
C PHE A 40 16.54 12.84 36.26
N ARG A 41 16.77 11.95 37.24
CA ARG A 41 16.64 10.49 37.02
C ARG A 41 15.22 10.03 36.66
N THR A 42 14.24 10.93 36.76
CA THR A 42 12.85 10.77 36.29
C THR A 42 12.67 10.96 34.78
N TYR A 43 13.74 11.09 34.00
CA TYR A 43 13.65 11.23 32.53
C TYR A 43 12.77 10.18 31.81
N PRO A 44 12.60 8.91 32.26
CA PRO A 44 11.66 8.01 31.60
C PRO A 44 10.21 8.48 31.74
N LEU A 45 9.83 9.01 32.91
CA LEU A 45 8.51 9.60 33.13
C LEU A 45 8.31 10.83 32.25
N ALA A 46 9.33 11.69 32.11
CA ALA A 46 9.29 12.81 31.19
C ALA A 46 9.00 12.37 29.75
N LEU A 47 9.72 11.34 29.27
CA LEU A 47 9.52 10.80 27.92
C LEU A 47 8.13 10.14 27.75
N PHE A 48 7.62 9.46 28.77
CA PHE A 48 6.24 8.97 28.77
C PHE A 48 5.24 10.10 28.61
N LEU A 49 5.36 11.18 29.41
CA LEU A 49 4.47 12.33 29.36
C LEU A 49 4.54 13.06 28.00
N LEU A 50 5.74 13.21 27.42
CA LEU A 50 5.89 13.79 26.08
C LEU A 50 5.22 12.94 25.01
N GLY A 51 5.45 11.62 25.02
CA GLY A 51 4.81 10.69 24.09
C GLY A 51 3.29 10.70 24.22
N PHE A 52 2.79 10.65 25.45
CA PHE A 52 1.37 10.70 25.77
C PHE A 52 0.71 11.99 25.29
N THR A 53 1.33 13.14 25.59
CA THR A 53 0.85 14.45 25.15
C THR A 53 0.80 14.52 23.64
N TRP A 54 1.87 14.08 22.96
CA TRP A 54 1.94 14.06 21.50
C TRP A 54 0.83 13.21 20.88
N ALA A 55 0.61 12.00 21.41
CA ALA A 55 -0.47 11.14 20.94
C ALA A 55 -1.86 11.78 21.13
N CYS A 56 -2.12 12.38 22.29
CA CYS A 56 -3.38 13.05 22.57
C CYS A 56 -3.61 14.30 21.70
N VAL A 57 -2.59 15.13 21.49
CA VAL A 57 -2.66 16.31 20.60
C VAL A 57 -2.95 15.87 19.17
N SER A 58 -2.24 14.84 18.71
CA SER A 58 -2.42 14.28 17.37
C SER A 58 -3.82 13.69 17.16
N ALA A 59 -4.37 13.01 18.16
CA ALA A 59 -5.75 12.52 18.17
C ALA A 59 -6.77 13.67 18.20
N GLN A 60 -6.54 14.69 19.03
CA GLN A 60 -7.41 15.87 19.08
C GLN A 60 -7.44 16.59 17.73
N TRP A 61 -6.32 16.72 17.03
CA TRP A 61 -6.28 17.27 15.67
C TRP A 61 -7.12 16.43 14.70
N ALA A 62 -7.05 15.10 14.76
CA ALA A 62 -7.87 14.23 13.92
C ALA A 62 -9.37 14.32 14.25
N LEU A 63 -9.73 14.47 15.54
CA LEU A 63 -11.12 14.65 15.96
C LEU A 63 -11.68 16.02 15.58
N ASN A 64 -10.87 17.08 15.67
CA ASN A 64 -11.25 18.44 15.29
C ASN A 64 -11.49 18.57 13.77
N ASP A 65 -10.80 17.78 12.95
CA ASP A 65 -10.99 17.74 11.49
C ASP A 65 -12.26 16.96 11.08
N ARG A 66 -12.96 16.29 12.01
CA ARG A 66 -14.21 15.58 11.69
C ARG A 66 -15.29 16.52 11.20
N LEU A 67 -16.16 15.99 10.34
CA LEU A 67 -17.34 16.71 9.85
C LEU A 67 -18.17 17.26 11.01
N VAL A 68 -18.52 18.55 10.91
CA VAL A 68 -19.35 19.26 11.89
C VAL A 68 -20.74 18.62 11.93
N HIS A 69 -21.31 18.46 13.14
CA HIS A 69 -22.59 17.78 13.32
C HIS A 69 -23.75 18.37 12.51
N ARG A 70 -23.76 19.69 12.29
CA ARG A 70 -24.77 20.39 11.48
C ARG A 70 -24.80 19.96 10.00
N LEU A 71 -23.72 19.41 9.48
CA LEU A 71 -23.59 18.99 8.08
C LEU A 71 -23.83 17.49 7.89
N ASP A 72 -24.11 16.76 8.97
CA ASP A 72 -24.33 15.32 8.93
C ASP A 72 -25.63 14.99 8.18
N GLY A 73 -25.53 14.12 7.18
CA GLY A 73 -26.64 13.75 6.30
C GLY A 73 -26.99 14.78 5.23
N GLN A 74 -26.31 15.92 5.17
CA GLN A 74 -26.59 16.96 4.18
C GLN A 74 -25.87 16.72 2.84
N THR A 75 -26.53 17.05 1.75
CA THR A 75 -25.93 17.04 0.41
C THR A 75 -25.29 18.39 0.12
N LEU A 76 -23.97 18.39 -0.07
CA LEU A 76 -23.20 19.58 -0.39
C LEU A 76 -22.48 19.43 -1.72
N TRP A 77 -22.44 20.51 -2.48
CA TRP A 77 -21.52 20.63 -3.60
C TRP A 77 -20.12 20.90 -3.06
N LEU A 78 -19.19 20.00 -3.39
CA LEU A 78 -17.79 20.10 -3.05
C LEU A 78 -16.91 19.90 -4.29
N GLN A 79 -15.72 20.52 -4.25
CA GLN A 79 -14.68 20.34 -5.24
C GLN A 79 -13.46 19.74 -4.56
N GLY A 80 -12.98 18.60 -5.05
CA GLY A 80 -11.86 17.90 -4.44
C GLY A 80 -10.99 17.22 -5.49
N LYS A 81 -9.75 16.92 -5.11
CA LYS A 81 -8.85 16.09 -5.91
C LYS A 81 -8.95 14.65 -5.44
N VAL A 82 -9.07 13.73 -6.39
CA VAL A 82 -9.04 12.29 -6.11
C VAL A 82 -7.61 11.87 -5.75
N VAL A 83 -7.45 11.23 -4.61
CA VAL A 83 -6.17 10.72 -4.09
C VAL A 83 -6.31 9.22 -3.84
N GLY A 84 -5.19 8.50 -3.97
CA GLY A 84 -5.19 7.03 -3.92
C GLY A 84 -5.70 6.40 -5.21
N LEU A 85 -5.68 5.06 -5.26
CA LEU A 85 -6.24 4.30 -6.37
C LEU A 85 -7.74 4.08 -6.10
N PRO A 86 -8.65 4.52 -6.99
CA PRO A 86 -10.08 4.25 -6.86
C PRO A 86 -10.35 2.75 -6.90
N SER A 87 -11.05 2.23 -5.89
CA SER A 87 -11.46 0.83 -5.86
C SER A 87 -12.84 0.69 -6.49
N VAL A 88 -12.96 -0.13 -7.52
CA VAL A 88 -14.24 -0.46 -8.16
C VAL A 88 -14.63 -1.87 -7.74
N ALA A 89 -15.73 -2.00 -6.99
CA ALA A 89 -16.26 -3.29 -6.58
C ALA A 89 -17.79 -3.25 -6.69
N GLU A 90 -18.38 -4.29 -7.29
CA GLU A 90 -19.85 -4.49 -7.35
C GLU A 90 -20.62 -3.26 -7.87
N GLY A 91 -20.09 -2.55 -8.87
CA GLY A 91 -20.71 -1.34 -9.43
C GLY A 91 -20.60 -0.09 -8.55
N VAL A 92 -19.80 -0.13 -7.49
CA VAL A 92 -19.51 1.01 -6.61
C VAL A 92 -18.06 1.43 -6.79
N VAL A 93 -17.86 2.70 -7.14
CA VAL A 93 -16.54 3.33 -7.20
C VAL A 93 -16.28 4.03 -5.88
N ARG A 94 -15.35 3.51 -5.07
CA ARG A 94 -14.93 4.14 -3.82
C ARG A 94 -13.57 4.80 -4.00
N PHE A 95 -13.45 6.05 -3.56
CA PHE A 95 -12.22 6.82 -3.67
C PHE A 95 -12.14 7.86 -2.55
N GLU A 96 -10.94 8.42 -2.38
CA GLU A 96 -10.68 9.46 -1.39
C GLU A 96 -10.52 10.81 -2.06
N LEU A 97 -11.10 11.84 -1.44
CA LEU A 97 -10.95 13.23 -1.84
C LEU A 97 -10.08 13.95 -0.83
N GLU A 98 -9.07 14.66 -1.32
CA GLU A 98 -8.23 15.53 -0.51
C GLU A 98 -8.41 16.99 -0.91
N GLY A 99 -8.39 17.88 0.08
CA GLY A 99 -8.53 19.32 -0.12
C GLY A 99 -9.92 19.71 -0.62
N ALA A 100 -10.96 19.01 -0.15
CA ALA A 100 -12.34 19.29 -0.53
C ALA A 100 -12.74 20.71 -0.09
N ARG A 101 -13.20 21.53 -1.04
CA ARG A 101 -13.70 22.88 -0.77
C ARG A 101 -15.18 22.95 -1.08
N SER A 102 -15.95 23.51 -0.14
CA SER A 102 -17.33 23.93 -0.37
C SER A 102 -17.46 25.42 -0.14
N ARG A 103 -18.40 26.07 -0.84
CA ARG A 103 -18.68 27.50 -0.65
C ARG A 103 -19.34 27.80 0.69
N ARG A 104 -19.99 26.81 1.30
CA ARG A 104 -20.89 26.98 2.45
C ARG A 104 -20.34 26.39 3.75
N ALA A 105 -19.22 25.66 3.70
CA ALA A 105 -18.73 24.91 4.83
C ALA A 105 -17.22 24.64 4.75
N ILE A 106 -16.59 24.60 5.93
CA ILE A 106 -15.26 24.02 6.12
C ILE A 106 -15.45 22.50 6.14
N LEU A 107 -14.71 21.81 5.30
CA LEU A 107 -14.75 20.35 5.17
C LEU A 107 -13.45 19.73 5.70
N PRO A 108 -13.48 18.45 6.11
CA PRO A 108 -12.29 17.73 6.51
C PRO A 108 -11.21 17.74 5.43
N ALA A 109 -9.96 17.55 5.83
CA ALA A 109 -8.84 17.42 4.90
C ALA A 109 -9.03 16.24 3.93
N ARG A 110 -9.56 15.11 4.44
CA ARG A 110 -9.80 13.88 3.69
C ARG A 110 -11.21 13.35 3.88
N ILE A 111 -11.85 13.03 2.76
CA ILE A 111 -13.22 12.49 2.71
C ILE A 111 -13.22 11.21 1.89
N ARG A 112 -13.75 10.13 2.45
CA ARG A 112 -13.95 8.89 1.71
C ARG A 112 -15.33 8.87 1.07
N VAL A 113 -15.39 8.66 -0.23
CA VAL A 113 -16.63 8.79 -1.00
C VAL A 113 -16.92 7.49 -1.76
N ALA A 114 -18.19 7.13 -1.85
CA ALA A 114 -18.70 6.03 -2.67
C ALA A 114 -19.64 6.58 -3.76
N TRP A 115 -19.45 6.16 -5.00
CA TRP A 115 -20.30 6.49 -6.14
C TRP A 115 -20.92 5.22 -6.71
N TYR A 116 -22.23 5.05 -6.49
CA TYR A 116 -23.00 3.92 -7.01
C TYR A 116 -23.35 4.17 -8.48
N GLY A 117 -22.97 3.24 -9.37
CA GLY A 117 -23.19 3.40 -10.81
C GLY A 117 -22.45 4.60 -11.43
N GLY A 118 -21.40 5.09 -10.76
CA GLY A 118 -20.63 6.23 -11.21
C GLY A 118 -19.72 5.90 -12.40
N PRO A 119 -19.27 6.92 -13.15
CA PRO A 119 -18.25 6.73 -14.18
C PRO A 119 -16.93 6.25 -13.57
N GLN A 120 -16.04 5.72 -14.41
CA GLN A 120 -14.68 5.39 -13.99
C GLN A 120 -13.94 6.67 -13.57
N VAL A 121 -13.46 6.70 -12.33
CA VAL A 121 -12.70 7.81 -11.74
C VAL A 121 -11.23 7.42 -11.71
N ASN A 122 -10.34 8.36 -12.04
CA ASN A 122 -8.89 8.12 -12.01
C ASN A 122 -8.21 8.93 -10.91
N SER A 123 -7.11 8.38 -10.37
CA SER A 123 -6.27 9.08 -9.39
C SER A 123 -5.75 10.41 -9.94
N GLY A 124 -5.90 11.49 -9.17
CA GLY A 124 -5.37 12.82 -9.52
C GLY A 124 -6.34 13.71 -10.30
N GLU A 125 -7.52 13.22 -10.68
CA GLU A 125 -8.60 14.03 -11.26
C GLU A 125 -9.15 15.03 -10.25
N ARG A 126 -9.67 16.16 -10.76
CA ARG A 126 -10.45 17.10 -9.95
C ARG A 126 -11.90 17.03 -10.37
N TRP A 127 -12.75 16.81 -9.37
CA TRP A 127 -14.18 16.64 -9.58
C TRP A 127 -14.95 17.68 -8.77
N ARG A 128 -16.04 18.15 -9.36
CA ARG A 128 -17.09 18.89 -8.67
C ARG A 128 -18.28 17.95 -8.52
N MET A 129 -18.66 17.66 -7.28
CA MET A 129 -19.71 16.67 -7.02
C MET A 129 -20.64 17.09 -5.90
N ALA A 130 -21.90 16.66 -6.02
CA ALA A 130 -22.89 16.71 -4.97
C ALA A 130 -22.75 15.45 -4.12
N VAL A 131 -22.25 15.61 -2.90
CA VAL A 131 -22.00 14.49 -1.98
C VAL A 131 -22.89 14.63 -0.76
N LYS A 132 -23.63 13.57 -0.46
CA LYS A 132 -24.32 13.43 0.83
C LYS A 132 -23.28 13.03 1.86
N LEU A 133 -22.86 13.99 2.67
CA LEU A 133 -21.82 13.78 3.68
C LEU A 133 -22.42 13.15 4.92
N LYS A 134 -21.62 12.29 5.56
CA LYS A 134 -21.93 11.67 6.84
C LYS A 134 -20.72 11.74 7.75
N ARG A 135 -20.97 11.84 9.05
CA ARG A 135 -19.89 11.67 10.03
C ARG A 135 -19.40 10.22 10.03
N PRO A 136 -18.09 9.98 10.27
CA PRO A 136 -17.60 8.65 10.57
C PRO A 136 -18.36 8.07 11.75
N ALA A 137 -18.93 6.89 11.58
CA ALA A 137 -19.64 6.16 12.63
C ALA A 137 -19.25 4.68 12.55
N GLY A 138 -19.04 4.06 13.70
CA GLY A 138 -18.75 2.64 13.85
C GLY A 138 -19.97 1.84 14.28
N LEU A 139 -19.85 0.51 14.23
CA LEU A 139 -20.80 -0.39 14.88
C LEU A 139 -20.44 -0.47 16.37
N VAL A 140 -21.43 -0.54 17.25
CA VAL A 140 -21.23 -0.73 18.70
C VAL A 140 -20.96 -2.20 19.05
N ASN A 141 -20.85 -3.09 18.05
CA ASN A 141 -20.61 -4.50 18.27
C ASN A 141 -19.13 -4.75 18.67
N PRO A 142 -18.86 -5.29 19.87
CA PRO A 142 -17.50 -5.56 20.35
C PRO A 142 -16.68 -6.50 19.45
N ASP A 143 -17.35 -7.43 18.77
CA ASP A 143 -16.71 -8.43 17.90
C ASP A 143 -16.59 -7.96 16.46
N ALA A 144 -17.18 -6.81 16.12
CA ALA A 144 -17.09 -6.25 14.78
C ALA A 144 -15.82 -5.40 14.62
N PHE A 145 -15.37 -5.30 13.37
CA PHE A 145 -14.31 -4.39 13.00
C PHE A 145 -14.67 -2.94 13.36
N ASP A 146 -13.84 -2.30 14.17
CA ASP A 146 -13.99 -0.89 14.54
C ASP A 146 -13.65 0.02 13.35
N TYR A 147 -14.68 0.26 12.54
CA TYR A 147 -14.59 1.10 11.34
C TYR A 147 -14.30 2.57 11.68
N GLU A 148 -14.78 3.06 12.83
CA GLU A 148 -14.58 4.45 13.23
C GLU A 148 -13.13 4.71 13.64
N ALA A 149 -12.55 3.82 14.46
CA ALA A 149 -11.15 3.89 14.84
C ALA A 149 -10.24 3.75 13.60
N TRP A 150 -10.61 2.89 12.65
CA TRP A 150 -9.89 2.75 11.40
C TRP A 150 -9.92 4.03 10.55
N LEU A 151 -11.09 4.67 10.38
CA LEU A 151 -11.22 5.96 9.67
C LEU A 151 -10.42 7.06 10.36
N LEU A 152 -10.47 7.11 11.70
CA LEU A 152 -9.71 8.07 12.50
C LEU A 152 -8.20 7.86 12.31
N ALA A 153 -7.73 6.61 12.31
CA ALA A 153 -6.34 6.27 12.08
C ALA A 153 -5.84 6.64 10.67
N GLN A 154 -6.74 6.69 9.69
CA GLN A 154 -6.45 7.15 8.33
C GLN A 154 -6.62 8.67 8.14
N ARG A 155 -6.96 9.42 9.21
CA ARG A 155 -7.27 10.86 9.16
C ARG A 155 -8.46 11.18 8.24
N ILE A 156 -9.41 10.25 8.12
CA ILE A 156 -10.62 10.47 7.32
C ILE A 156 -11.69 11.09 8.21
N GLY A 157 -11.99 12.36 7.98
CA GLY A 157 -12.92 13.13 8.81
C GLY A 157 -14.39 13.05 8.39
N ALA A 158 -14.67 12.52 7.19
CA ALA A 158 -16.04 12.32 6.69
C ALA A 158 -16.13 11.14 5.73
N THR A 159 -17.31 10.53 5.67
CA THR A 159 -17.71 9.62 4.60
C THR A 159 -18.81 10.26 3.75
N GLY A 160 -19.02 9.78 2.53
CA GLY A 160 -20.11 10.32 1.73
C GLY A 160 -20.50 9.48 0.53
N THR A 161 -21.68 9.77 0.00
CA THR A 161 -22.20 9.15 -1.23
C THR A 161 -22.38 10.21 -2.29
N VAL A 162 -21.81 9.98 -3.49
CA VAL A 162 -22.01 10.86 -4.64
C VAL A 162 -23.41 10.67 -5.17
N VAL A 163 -24.11 11.79 -5.39
CA VAL A 163 -25.40 11.82 -6.08
C VAL A 163 -25.18 12.18 -7.55
N ASP A 164 -24.36 13.20 -7.79
CA ASP A 164 -24.05 13.68 -9.13
C ASP A 164 -22.65 14.33 -9.13
N GLY A 165 -22.01 14.38 -10.29
CA GLY A 165 -20.67 14.93 -10.41
C GLY A 165 -20.23 15.24 -11.83
N GLN A 166 -19.42 16.28 -11.94
CA GLN A 166 -18.80 16.72 -13.18
C GLN A 166 -17.28 16.77 -13.02
N LEU A 167 -16.57 16.21 -13.99
CA LEU A 167 -15.12 16.30 -14.08
C LEU A 167 -14.72 17.74 -14.41
N LEU A 168 -13.88 18.36 -13.57
CA LEU A 168 -13.35 19.71 -13.80
C LEU A 168 -12.00 19.69 -14.50
N THR A 169 -11.11 18.78 -14.10
CA THR A 169 -9.76 18.71 -14.64
C THR A 169 -9.34 17.26 -14.75
N PRO A 170 -8.91 16.80 -15.95
CA PRO A 170 -8.40 15.45 -16.12
C PRO A 170 -7.12 15.25 -15.31
N ALA A 171 -6.81 13.99 -15.05
CA ALA A 171 -5.69 13.64 -14.19
C ALA A 171 -4.35 14.17 -14.73
N ARG A 172 -3.58 14.87 -13.90
CA ARG A 172 -2.17 15.20 -14.19
C ARG A 172 -1.27 14.29 -13.35
N GLY A 173 -0.40 13.53 -14.00
CA GLY A 173 0.57 12.67 -13.31
C GLY A 173 0.00 11.39 -12.69
N ALA A 174 -1.10 10.85 -13.23
CA ALA A 174 -1.72 9.60 -12.80
C ALA A 174 -0.93 8.34 -13.21
N TRP A 175 0.39 8.36 -13.03
CA TRP A 175 1.28 7.33 -13.55
C TRP A 175 1.03 5.96 -12.91
N ARG A 176 0.59 5.91 -11.64
CA ARG A 176 0.20 4.67 -10.95
C ARG A 176 -1.07 4.07 -11.53
N ASP A 177 -2.04 4.93 -11.82
CA ASP A 177 -3.31 4.50 -12.42
C ASP A 177 -3.09 3.98 -13.85
N LEU A 178 -2.21 4.61 -14.62
CA LEU A 178 -1.81 4.10 -15.93
C LEU A 178 -1.14 2.71 -15.84
N ILE A 179 -0.31 2.47 -14.82
CA ILE A 179 0.28 1.14 -14.59
C ILE A 179 -0.82 0.14 -14.21
N ARG A 180 -1.77 0.54 -13.35
CA ARG A 180 -2.91 -0.28 -12.97
C ARG A 180 -3.73 -0.71 -14.18
N GLN A 181 -4.14 0.24 -15.01
CA GLN A 181 -4.92 -0.03 -16.22
C GLN A 181 -4.19 -0.98 -17.17
N ARG A 182 -2.87 -0.83 -17.30
CA ARG A 182 -2.05 -1.75 -18.10
C ARG A 182 -1.99 -3.14 -17.51
N LEU A 183 -1.76 -3.26 -16.21
CA LEU A 183 -1.75 -4.56 -15.53
C LEU A 183 -3.09 -5.28 -15.67
N LEU A 184 -4.20 -4.53 -15.59
CA LEU A 184 -5.55 -5.06 -15.80
C LEU A 184 -5.86 -5.41 -17.27
N ALA A 185 -5.10 -4.86 -18.22
CA ALA A 185 -5.27 -5.13 -19.65
C ALA A 185 -4.38 -6.28 -20.16
N VAL A 186 -3.41 -6.74 -19.36
CA VAL A 186 -2.61 -7.93 -19.71
C VAL A 186 -3.48 -9.15 -19.49
N ASP A 187 -3.52 -10.05 -20.49
CA ASP A 187 -4.14 -11.36 -20.31
C ASP A 187 -3.32 -12.19 -19.32
N ALA A 188 -3.78 -12.24 -18.07
CA ALA A 188 -3.19 -13.02 -17.00
C ALA A 188 -4.10 -14.19 -16.60
N GLN A 189 -4.89 -14.69 -17.56
CA GLN A 189 -5.78 -15.83 -17.36
C GLN A 189 -6.74 -15.63 -16.17
N GLY A 190 -7.26 -14.40 -16.02
CA GLY A 190 -8.20 -14.04 -14.94
C GLY A 190 -7.53 -13.70 -13.61
N ARG A 191 -6.20 -13.53 -13.57
CA ARG A 191 -5.43 -13.18 -12.35
C ARG A 191 -4.86 -11.76 -12.38
N GLU A 192 -5.39 -10.89 -13.22
CA GLU A 192 -4.92 -9.52 -13.41
C GLU A 192 -5.03 -8.72 -12.11
N GLY A 193 -6.13 -8.92 -11.37
CA GLY A 193 -6.36 -8.33 -10.05
C GLY A 193 -5.30 -8.75 -9.01
N GLY A 194 -4.85 -10.01 -9.06
CA GLY A 194 -3.77 -10.50 -8.21
C GLY A 194 -2.42 -9.86 -8.54
N LEU A 195 -2.11 -9.67 -9.83
CA LEU A 195 -0.91 -8.97 -10.27
C LEU A 195 -0.92 -7.49 -9.87
N ALA A 196 -2.07 -6.81 -10.03
CA ALA A 196 -2.25 -5.44 -9.56
C ALA A 196 -2.08 -5.33 -8.03
N ALA A 197 -2.61 -6.29 -7.27
CA ALA A 197 -2.43 -6.35 -5.82
C ALA A 197 -0.94 -6.51 -5.43
N LEU A 198 -0.21 -7.44 -6.06
CA LEU A 198 1.21 -7.67 -5.76
C LEU A 198 2.12 -6.48 -6.12
N VAL A 199 1.88 -5.84 -7.26
CA VAL A 199 2.75 -4.77 -7.77
C VAL A 199 2.39 -3.40 -7.18
N LEU A 200 1.10 -3.07 -7.12
CA LEU A 200 0.61 -1.74 -6.74
C LEU A 200 -0.04 -1.71 -5.35
N GLY A 201 -0.32 -2.86 -4.74
CA GLY A 201 -1.03 -2.95 -3.46
C GLY A 201 -2.53 -2.78 -3.60
N ASP A 202 -3.05 -2.92 -4.81
CA ASP A 202 -4.45 -2.71 -5.12
C ASP A 202 -5.20 -4.05 -5.24
N GLY A 203 -5.87 -4.45 -4.17
CA GLY A 203 -6.73 -5.63 -4.13
C GLY A 203 -8.13 -5.43 -4.72
N SER A 204 -8.45 -4.28 -5.32
CA SER A 204 -9.80 -4.01 -5.84
C SER A 204 -10.24 -4.92 -6.99
N GLY A 205 -9.28 -5.49 -7.73
CA GLY A 205 -9.55 -6.43 -8.82
C GLY A 205 -9.74 -7.89 -8.39
N LEU A 206 -9.64 -8.21 -7.10
CA LEU A 206 -9.81 -9.57 -6.60
C LEU A 206 -11.28 -9.92 -6.44
N SER A 207 -11.68 -11.11 -6.90
CA SER A 207 -13.04 -11.61 -6.70
C SER A 207 -13.30 -11.95 -5.22
N SER A 208 -14.57 -12.04 -4.83
CA SER A 208 -14.96 -12.46 -3.47
C SER A 208 -14.46 -13.88 -3.14
N THR A 209 -14.44 -14.77 -4.13
CA THR A 209 -13.87 -16.12 -4.01
C THR A 209 -12.36 -16.09 -3.77
N ASP A 210 -11.63 -15.21 -4.45
CA ASP A 210 -10.18 -15.06 -4.21
C ASP A 210 -9.93 -14.57 -2.79
N TRP A 211 -10.67 -13.56 -2.33
CA TRP A 211 -10.59 -13.05 -0.95
C TRP A 211 -10.81 -14.16 0.09
N GLN A 212 -11.78 -15.03 -0.12
CA GLN A 212 -12.06 -16.14 0.79
C GLN A 212 -10.92 -17.16 0.82
N VAL A 213 -10.39 -17.57 -0.34
CA VAL A 213 -9.24 -18.50 -0.41
C VAL A 213 -8.02 -17.93 0.31
N LEU A 214 -7.76 -16.63 0.14
CA LEU A 214 -6.63 -15.96 0.79
C LEU A 214 -6.80 -15.89 2.31
N GLN A 215 -8.02 -15.67 2.77
CA GLN A 215 -8.36 -15.65 4.19
C GLN A 215 -8.23 -17.05 4.81
N ASP A 216 -8.79 -18.07 4.14
CA ASP A 216 -8.76 -19.47 4.60
C ASP A 216 -7.34 -20.02 4.64
N THR A 217 -6.47 -19.60 3.72
CA THR A 217 -5.05 -19.98 3.69
C THR A 217 -4.15 -19.05 4.52
N GLY A 218 -4.69 -17.99 5.13
CA GLY A 218 -3.91 -17.00 5.88
C GLY A 218 -2.90 -16.21 5.05
N THR A 219 -3.04 -16.21 3.71
CA THR A 219 -2.12 -15.58 2.76
C THR A 219 -2.53 -14.16 2.34
N VAL A 220 -3.61 -13.59 2.92
CA VAL A 220 -4.06 -12.20 2.68
C VAL A 220 -2.92 -11.19 2.78
N HIS A 221 -2.03 -11.39 3.75
CA HIS A 221 -0.90 -10.50 3.99
C HIS A 221 0.12 -10.47 2.84
N LEU A 222 0.12 -11.45 1.92
CA LEU A 222 0.99 -11.45 0.75
C LEU A 222 0.47 -10.50 -0.35
N LEU A 223 -0.84 -10.38 -0.51
CA LEU A 223 -1.43 -9.54 -1.57
C LEU A 223 -1.60 -8.09 -1.15
N VAL A 224 -1.83 -7.84 0.14
CA VAL A 224 -1.75 -6.49 0.70
C VAL A 224 -0.28 -6.21 0.95
N ILE A 225 0.39 -5.47 0.06
CA ILE A 225 1.86 -5.25 0.06
C ILE A 225 2.47 -5.34 1.46
N SER A 226 3.11 -6.48 1.70
CA SER A 226 3.78 -6.75 2.96
C SER A 226 5.10 -5.99 3.04
N GLY A 227 5.48 -5.61 4.26
CA GLY A 227 6.82 -5.09 4.52
C GLY A 227 7.94 -6.06 4.14
N GLN A 228 7.62 -7.35 4.00
CA GLN A 228 8.56 -8.37 3.54
C GLN A 228 8.99 -8.15 2.09
N HIS A 229 8.09 -7.78 1.18
CA HIS A 229 8.46 -7.53 -0.22
C HIS A 229 9.44 -6.37 -0.34
N ILE A 230 9.22 -5.29 0.43
CA ILE A 230 10.11 -4.13 0.52
C ILE A 230 11.47 -4.55 1.11
N GLY A 231 11.46 -5.31 2.19
CA GLY A 231 12.68 -5.80 2.84
C GLY A 231 13.48 -6.76 1.95
N LEU A 232 12.81 -7.65 1.22
CA LEU A 232 13.43 -8.58 0.28
C LEU A 232 14.06 -7.83 -0.89
N LEU A 233 13.34 -6.90 -1.51
CA LEU A 233 13.89 -6.09 -2.61
C LEU A 233 15.13 -5.32 -2.15
N ALA A 234 15.05 -4.64 -1.00
CA ALA A 234 16.20 -3.97 -0.41
C ALA A 234 17.36 -4.93 -0.13
N GLY A 235 17.06 -6.12 0.40
CA GLY A 235 18.04 -7.18 0.70
C GLY A 235 18.71 -7.74 -0.55
N VAL A 236 17.98 -7.94 -1.65
CA VAL A 236 18.53 -8.42 -2.93
C VAL A 236 19.46 -7.38 -3.54
N ILE A 237 19.04 -6.11 -3.59
CA ILE A 237 19.90 -5.02 -4.10
C ILE A 237 21.16 -4.87 -3.25
N TYR A 238 20.99 -4.94 -1.92
CA TYR A 238 22.11 -4.92 -0.99
C TYR A 238 23.08 -6.09 -1.23
N ALA A 239 22.56 -7.32 -1.38
CA ALA A 239 23.34 -8.53 -1.61
C ALA A 239 24.03 -8.52 -2.98
N LEU A 240 23.40 -7.97 -4.01
CA LEU A 240 23.96 -7.80 -5.34
C LEU A 240 25.20 -6.90 -5.28
N VAL A 241 25.08 -5.70 -4.70
CA VAL A 241 26.23 -4.77 -4.56
C VAL A 241 27.34 -5.40 -3.71
N ALA A 242 26.98 -6.09 -2.62
CA ALA A 242 27.96 -6.80 -1.80
C ALA A 242 28.64 -7.95 -2.56
N GLY A 243 27.92 -8.69 -3.41
CA GLY A 243 28.44 -9.76 -4.26
C GLY A 243 29.40 -9.24 -5.33
N LEU A 244 29.03 -8.15 -6.03
CA LEU A 244 29.90 -7.48 -7.00
C LEU A 244 31.19 -6.98 -6.33
N ALA A 245 31.10 -6.45 -5.11
CA ALA A 245 32.26 -6.03 -4.34
C ALA A 245 33.16 -7.22 -3.96
N ARG A 246 32.57 -8.36 -3.57
CA ARG A 246 33.31 -9.59 -3.23
C ARG A 246 34.00 -10.22 -4.43
N TRP A 247 33.40 -10.15 -5.62
CA TRP A 247 33.99 -10.65 -6.87
C TRP A 247 34.92 -9.63 -7.56
N GLY A 248 35.15 -8.46 -6.96
CA GLY A 248 36.06 -7.45 -7.50
C GLY A 248 35.54 -6.70 -8.73
N LEU A 249 34.25 -6.87 -9.08
CA LEU A 249 33.57 -6.19 -10.19
C LEU A 249 33.07 -4.79 -9.82
N TRP A 250 33.01 -4.46 -8.52
CA TRP A 250 32.61 -3.13 -8.05
C TRP A 250 33.76 -2.12 -8.21
N PRO A 251 33.50 -0.88 -8.66
CA PRO A 251 34.53 0.15 -8.80
C PRO A 251 35.30 0.36 -7.49
N ARG A 252 36.62 0.13 -7.52
CA ARG A 252 37.50 0.24 -6.32
C ARG A 252 37.52 1.64 -5.71
N ALA A 253 37.22 2.67 -6.51
CA ALA A 253 37.14 4.06 -6.06
C ALA A 253 35.89 4.35 -5.19
N LEU A 254 34.85 3.52 -5.26
CA LEU A 254 33.60 3.74 -4.54
C LEU A 254 33.48 2.81 -3.33
N PRO A 255 33.25 3.34 -2.12
CA PRO A 255 33.05 2.50 -0.94
C PRO A 255 31.75 1.71 -1.11
N TRP A 256 31.86 0.38 -1.24
CA TRP A 256 30.73 -0.48 -1.58
C TRP A 256 29.59 -0.43 -0.55
N LEU A 257 29.90 -0.24 0.73
CA LEU A 257 28.90 -0.30 1.80
C LEU A 257 27.90 0.88 1.79
N PRO A 258 28.35 2.16 1.78
CA PRO A 258 27.46 3.31 1.61
C PRO A 258 26.57 3.19 0.37
N TRP A 259 27.13 2.75 -0.76
CA TRP A 259 26.39 2.57 -2.00
C TRP A 259 25.38 1.42 -1.91
N ALA A 260 25.74 0.29 -1.32
CA ALA A 260 24.81 -0.82 -1.10
C ALA A 260 23.62 -0.37 -0.23
N CYS A 261 23.88 0.41 0.83
CA CYS A 261 22.82 0.93 1.69
C CYS A 261 21.96 1.98 0.97
N ALA A 262 22.58 2.91 0.25
CA ALA A 262 21.86 3.95 -0.50
C ALA A 262 20.97 3.33 -1.58
N LEU A 263 21.50 2.41 -2.41
CA LEU A 263 20.75 1.75 -3.47
C LEU A 263 19.63 0.86 -2.92
N ALA A 264 19.87 0.13 -1.84
CA ALA A 264 18.84 -0.66 -1.18
C ALA A 264 17.70 0.21 -0.63
N PHE A 265 18.04 1.37 -0.05
CA PHE A 265 17.04 2.31 0.46
C PHE A 265 16.27 3.00 -0.68
N ILE A 266 16.95 3.39 -1.76
CA ILE A 266 16.31 3.94 -2.96
C ILE A 266 15.36 2.92 -3.58
N ALA A 267 15.75 1.64 -3.65
CA ALA A 267 14.88 0.58 -4.14
C ALA A 267 13.64 0.39 -3.25
N ALA A 268 13.82 0.40 -1.92
CA ALA A 268 12.72 0.34 -0.96
C ALA A 268 11.75 1.53 -1.10
N LEU A 269 12.27 2.75 -1.27
CA LEU A 269 11.46 3.95 -1.50
C LEU A 269 10.77 3.92 -2.86
N GLY A 270 11.46 3.49 -3.91
CA GLY A 270 10.91 3.36 -5.26
C GLY A 270 9.74 2.38 -5.30
N TYR A 271 9.90 1.21 -4.69
CA TYR A 271 8.80 0.25 -4.55
C TYR A 271 7.70 0.78 -3.62
N GLY A 272 8.06 1.50 -2.56
CA GLY A 272 7.08 2.15 -1.69
C GLY A 272 6.23 3.21 -2.39
N LEU A 273 6.81 3.97 -3.33
CA LEU A 273 6.08 4.93 -4.15
C LEU A 273 5.16 4.25 -5.17
N LEU A 274 5.61 3.13 -5.76
CA LEU A 274 4.78 2.27 -6.62
C LEU A 274 3.55 1.75 -5.87
N ALA A 275 3.78 1.24 -4.66
CA ALA A 275 2.78 0.74 -3.72
C ALA A 275 1.84 1.83 -3.16
N GLY A 276 2.16 3.11 -3.34
CA GLY A 276 1.33 4.22 -2.86
C GLY A 276 1.60 4.71 -1.46
N PHE A 277 2.70 4.24 -0.86
CA PHE A 277 3.15 4.68 0.45
C PHE A 277 2.05 4.56 1.52
N GLU A 278 1.30 3.46 1.44
CA GLU A 278 0.33 3.05 2.45
C GLU A 278 1.02 2.83 3.81
N VAL A 279 0.25 2.88 4.89
CA VAL A 279 0.80 2.77 6.26
C VAL A 279 1.76 1.57 6.43
N PRO A 280 1.46 0.33 5.95
CA PRO A 280 2.38 -0.79 6.04
C PRO A 280 3.72 -0.58 5.32
N VAL A 281 3.68 0.06 4.16
CA VAL A 281 4.85 0.39 3.35
C VAL A 281 5.75 1.38 4.08
N ARG A 282 5.18 2.43 4.69
CA ARG A 282 5.93 3.42 5.46
C ARG A 282 6.70 2.76 6.60
N ARG A 283 6.04 1.87 7.35
CA ARG A 283 6.67 1.14 8.46
C ARG A 283 7.86 0.32 7.97
N ALA A 284 7.69 -0.42 6.87
CA ALA A 284 8.75 -1.21 6.28
C ALA A 284 9.93 -0.34 5.81
N CYS A 285 9.67 0.78 5.12
CA CYS A 285 10.71 1.72 4.71
C CYS A 285 11.47 2.30 5.92
N VAL A 286 10.76 2.65 7.00
CA VAL A 286 11.38 3.14 8.25
C VAL A 286 12.24 2.06 8.91
N MET A 287 11.75 0.81 8.99
CA MET A 287 12.51 -0.33 9.52
C MET A 287 13.78 -0.59 8.70
N VAL A 288 13.66 -0.64 7.35
CA VAL A 288 14.79 -0.81 6.44
C VAL A 288 15.78 0.35 6.60
N ALA A 289 15.32 1.59 6.63
CA ALA A 289 16.16 2.76 6.86
C ALA A 289 16.95 2.65 8.17
N MET A 290 16.29 2.26 9.26
CA MET A 290 16.97 2.10 10.56
C MET A 290 18.00 0.99 10.51
N VAL A 291 17.71 -0.16 9.89
CA VAL A 291 18.68 -1.26 9.76
C VAL A 291 19.88 -0.84 8.90
N LEU A 292 19.66 -0.12 7.80
CA LEU A 292 20.74 0.34 6.92
C LEU A 292 21.59 1.42 7.60
N LEU A 293 20.97 2.40 8.25
CA LEU A 293 21.67 3.42 9.05
C LEU A 293 22.47 2.76 10.18
N TRP A 294 21.88 1.75 10.82
CA TRP A 294 22.55 0.96 11.85
C TRP A 294 23.80 0.27 11.31
N ARG A 295 23.70 -0.32 10.12
CA ARG A 295 24.80 -0.99 9.43
C ARG A 295 25.92 -0.02 9.06
N LEU A 296 25.59 1.20 8.63
CA LEU A 296 26.57 2.25 8.30
C LEU A 296 27.31 2.78 9.53
N ARG A 297 26.70 2.73 10.72
CA ARG A 297 27.32 3.22 11.96
C ARG A 297 28.28 2.22 12.62
N PHE A 298 28.52 1.06 12.01
CA PHE A 298 29.53 0.06 12.40
C PHE A 298 29.61 -0.23 13.91
N ARG A 299 28.52 -0.67 14.55
CA ARG A 299 28.58 -1.07 15.98
C ARG A 299 27.86 -2.36 16.33
N HIS A 300 28.50 -3.12 17.22
CA HIS A 300 28.09 -4.37 17.90
C HIS A 300 26.85 -4.25 18.81
N LEU A 301 25.92 -3.36 18.50
CA LEU A 301 24.70 -3.20 19.28
C LEU A 301 23.65 -4.21 18.81
N GLY A 302 22.96 -4.80 19.79
CA GLY A 302 21.96 -5.84 19.54
C GLY A 302 20.77 -5.36 18.70
N VAL A 303 20.15 -6.33 18.01
CA VAL A 303 19.04 -6.17 17.05
C VAL A 303 17.80 -5.47 17.64
N VAL A 304 17.66 -5.46 18.96
CA VAL A 304 16.56 -4.79 19.68
C VAL A 304 16.56 -3.26 19.50
N TRP A 305 17.74 -2.64 19.29
CA TRP A 305 17.83 -1.19 19.16
C TRP A 305 17.15 -0.64 17.89
N PRO A 306 17.48 -1.12 16.67
CA PRO A 306 16.74 -0.75 15.45
C PRO A 306 15.24 -0.98 15.55
N LEU A 307 14.81 -2.06 16.21
CA LEU A 307 13.40 -2.37 16.40
C LEU A 307 12.71 -1.33 17.28
N LEU A 308 13.29 -0.99 18.45
CA LEU A 308 12.73 0.04 19.34
C LEU A 308 12.76 1.44 18.71
N LEU A 309 13.82 1.77 17.97
CA LEU A 309 13.93 3.04 17.26
C LEU A 309 12.89 3.16 16.15
N SER A 310 12.71 2.12 15.34
CA SER A 310 11.67 2.11 14.30
C SER A 310 10.26 2.15 14.90
N PHE A 311 10.01 1.46 16.03
CA PHE A 311 8.74 1.52 16.75
C PHE A 311 8.41 2.94 17.19
N ASN A 312 9.35 3.61 17.88
CA ASN A 312 9.17 4.99 18.30
C ASN A 312 9.05 5.94 17.12
N ALA A 313 9.88 5.80 16.08
CA ALA A 313 9.83 6.66 14.90
C ALA A 313 8.46 6.61 14.22
N VAL A 314 7.91 5.41 13.98
CA VAL A 314 6.58 5.25 13.39
C VAL A 314 5.51 5.92 14.26
N LEU A 315 5.55 5.72 15.57
CA LEU A 315 4.56 6.30 16.50
C LEU A 315 4.69 7.82 16.65
N ILE A 316 5.90 8.37 16.54
CA ILE A 316 6.11 9.82 16.56
C ILE A 316 5.54 10.43 15.26
N PHE A 317 5.74 9.80 14.11
CA PHE A 317 5.18 10.32 12.85
C PHE A 317 3.66 10.21 12.77
N GLU A 318 3.08 9.10 13.22
CA GLU A 318 1.63 8.90 13.24
C GLU A 318 1.21 8.05 14.46
N PRO A 319 0.87 8.67 15.60
CA PRO A 319 0.54 7.93 16.83
C PRO A 319 -0.80 7.17 16.73
N LEU A 320 -1.71 7.64 15.86
CA LEU A 320 -3.01 7.00 15.62
C LEU A 320 -2.88 5.63 14.94
N VAL A 321 -1.70 5.28 14.41
CA VAL A 321 -1.43 3.94 13.84
C VAL A 321 -1.63 2.81 14.86
N THR A 322 -1.56 3.09 16.16
CA THR A 322 -1.86 2.14 17.24
C THR A 322 -3.29 1.60 17.22
N LEU A 323 -4.21 2.32 16.59
CA LEU A 323 -5.59 1.88 16.39
C LEU A 323 -5.69 0.78 15.33
N GLN A 324 -4.73 0.68 14.40
CA GLN A 324 -4.73 -0.28 13.31
C GLN A 324 -4.13 -1.63 13.73
N PRO A 325 -4.84 -2.77 13.54
CA PRO A 325 -4.31 -4.11 13.83
C PRO A 325 -2.98 -4.42 13.13
N GLY A 326 -2.82 -3.96 11.88
CA GLY A 326 -1.63 -4.23 11.07
C GLY A 326 -0.32 -3.66 11.63
N PHE A 327 -0.38 -2.64 12.51
CA PHE A 327 0.79 -2.14 13.22
C PHE A 327 1.34 -3.17 14.21
N TRP A 328 0.45 -3.69 15.06
CA TRP A 328 0.77 -4.67 16.09
C TRP A 328 1.30 -5.96 15.46
N LEU A 329 0.61 -6.48 14.44
CA LEU A 329 1.04 -7.68 13.72
C LEU A 329 2.42 -7.50 13.09
N SER A 330 2.70 -6.34 12.48
CA SER A 330 3.98 -6.08 11.82
C SER A 330 5.15 -6.03 12.81
N PHE A 331 5.03 -5.28 13.91
CA PHE A 331 6.11 -5.19 14.90
C PHE A 331 6.26 -6.46 15.73
N ALA A 332 5.15 -7.14 16.05
CA ALA A 332 5.19 -8.43 16.73
C ALA A 332 5.87 -9.50 15.87
N ALA A 333 5.53 -9.59 14.57
CA ALA A 333 6.17 -10.56 13.68
C ALA A 333 7.69 -10.36 13.60
N VAL A 334 8.15 -9.11 13.42
CA VAL A 334 9.59 -8.81 13.42
C VAL A 334 10.21 -9.07 14.79
N GLY A 335 9.54 -8.71 15.88
CA GLY A 335 10.01 -8.97 17.25
C GLY A 335 10.18 -10.45 17.55
N ILE A 336 9.18 -11.27 17.20
CA ILE A 336 9.21 -12.73 17.34
C ILE A 336 10.38 -13.30 16.51
N LEU A 337 10.51 -12.91 15.24
CA LEU A 337 11.64 -13.33 14.40
C LEU A 337 12.99 -12.96 15.01
N VAL A 338 13.12 -11.73 15.53
CA VAL A 338 14.34 -11.30 16.21
C VAL A 338 14.61 -12.18 17.43
N LEU A 339 13.63 -12.43 18.29
CA LEU A 339 13.79 -13.28 19.47
C LEU A 339 14.24 -14.71 19.11
N ILE A 340 13.68 -15.28 18.05
CA ILE A 340 14.01 -16.64 17.59
C ILE A 340 15.43 -16.71 17.05
N PHE A 341 15.85 -15.73 16.26
CA PHE A 341 17.12 -15.76 15.55
C PHE A 341 18.28 -15.06 16.29
N SER A 342 17.99 -14.25 17.32
CA SER A 342 18.98 -13.56 18.15
C SER A 342 19.42 -14.46 19.32
N GLY A 343 20.72 -14.75 19.43
CA GLY A 343 21.27 -15.54 20.55
C GLY A 343 21.33 -17.05 20.32
N ARG A 344 21.20 -17.52 19.08
CA ARG A 344 21.33 -18.95 18.75
C ARG A 344 22.71 -19.51 19.11
N LEU A 345 22.74 -20.62 19.84
CA LEU A 345 23.96 -21.33 20.26
C LEU A 345 24.51 -22.28 19.16
N GLY A 346 23.83 -22.41 18.03
CA GLY A 346 24.25 -23.28 16.91
C GLY A 346 23.75 -22.78 15.55
N ALA A 347 24.34 -23.31 14.48
CA ALA A 347 23.90 -23.06 13.11
C ALA A 347 22.78 -24.03 12.74
N TRP A 348 21.65 -23.50 12.26
CA TRP A 348 20.59 -24.30 11.69
C TRP A 348 20.75 -24.38 10.18
N ASN A 349 20.35 -25.52 9.62
CA ASN A 349 20.24 -25.64 8.18
C ASN A 349 19.15 -24.70 7.65
N TRP A 350 19.24 -24.33 6.38
CA TRP A 350 18.30 -23.42 5.75
C TRP A 350 16.84 -23.90 5.90
N TRP A 351 16.60 -25.20 5.71
CA TRP A 351 15.27 -25.83 5.86
C TRP A 351 14.70 -25.74 7.28
N GLN A 352 15.56 -25.88 8.30
CA GLN A 352 15.16 -25.76 9.70
C GLN A 352 14.83 -24.31 10.04
N SER A 353 15.64 -23.37 9.56
CA SER A 353 15.38 -21.94 9.75
C SER A 353 14.06 -21.52 9.09
N TRP A 354 13.81 -22.03 7.87
CA TRP A 354 12.61 -21.74 7.09
C TRP A 354 11.33 -22.28 7.74
N THR A 355 11.30 -23.58 8.04
CA THR A 355 10.13 -24.23 8.66
C THR A 355 9.84 -23.66 10.05
N ARG A 356 10.86 -23.49 10.89
CA ARG A 356 10.68 -22.93 12.24
C ARG A 356 10.19 -21.49 12.21
N ALA A 357 10.66 -20.66 11.28
CA ALA A 357 10.16 -19.29 11.15
C ALA A 357 8.64 -19.27 10.93
N GLN A 358 8.10 -20.13 10.07
CA GLN A 358 6.65 -20.19 9.80
C GLN A 358 5.85 -20.63 11.02
N TRP A 359 6.25 -21.74 11.66
CA TRP A 359 5.55 -22.26 12.85
C TRP A 359 5.61 -21.31 14.03
N LEU A 360 6.78 -20.74 14.30
CA LEU A 360 6.97 -19.87 15.47
C LEU A 360 6.31 -18.50 15.27
N ILE A 361 6.25 -17.97 14.04
CA ILE A 361 5.43 -16.78 13.75
C ILE A 361 3.95 -17.11 13.99
N ALA A 362 3.47 -18.25 13.49
CA ALA A 362 2.07 -18.63 13.63
C ALA A 362 1.67 -18.76 15.11
N ILE A 363 2.47 -19.46 15.91
CA ILE A 363 2.25 -19.63 17.35
C ILE A 363 2.43 -18.28 18.07
N GLY A 364 3.46 -17.51 17.75
CA GLY A 364 3.76 -16.25 18.42
C GLY A 364 2.76 -15.13 18.12
N LEU A 365 2.15 -15.11 16.94
CA LEU A 365 1.10 -14.15 16.56
C LEU A 365 -0.29 -14.60 17.00
N LEU A 366 -0.52 -15.89 17.27
CA LEU A 366 -1.81 -16.42 17.73
C LEU A 366 -2.45 -15.61 18.88
N PRO A 367 -1.75 -15.29 20.00
CA PRO A 367 -2.37 -14.51 21.07
C PRO A 367 -2.77 -13.10 20.64
N ILE A 368 -2.03 -12.50 19.70
CA ILE A 368 -2.32 -11.15 19.18
C ILE A 368 -3.52 -11.21 18.22
N LEU A 369 -3.60 -12.24 17.38
CA LEU A 369 -4.75 -12.46 16.50
C LEU A 369 -6.03 -12.67 17.32
N LEU A 370 -5.96 -13.48 18.38
CA LEU A 370 -7.07 -13.68 19.33
C LEU A 370 -7.45 -12.39 20.05
N ALA A 371 -6.48 -11.64 20.58
CA ALA A 371 -6.74 -10.37 21.26
C ALA A 371 -7.32 -9.28 20.35
N LEU A 372 -7.12 -9.39 19.04
CA LEU A 372 -7.66 -8.47 18.03
C LEU A 372 -8.88 -9.02 17.30
N ASN A 373 -9.43 -10.18 17.71
CA ASN A 373 -10.56 -10.86 17.09
C ASN A 373 -10.40 -11.02 15.56
N LEU A 374 -9.18 -11.31 15.10
CA LEU A 374 -8.87 -11.52 13.69
C LEU A 374 -9.04 -12.99 13.31
N PRO A 375 -9.40 -13.29 12.03
CA PRO A 375 -9.54 -14.66 11.57
C PRO A 375 -8.22 -15.43 11.67
N ILE A 376 -8.30 -16.66 12.19
CA ILE A 376 -7.14 -17.54 12.39
C ILE A 376 -7.23 -18.67 11.37
N SER A 377 -6.18 -18.82 10.57
CA SER A 377 -6.03 -19.93 9.62
C SER A 377 -5.07 -20.98 10.18
N LEU A 378 -5.58 -22.19 10.41
CA LEU A 378 -4.78 -23.36 10.81
C LEU A 378 -3.90 -23.87 9.66
N SER A 379 -4.34 -23.69 8.41
CA SER A 379 -3.57 -24.07 7.22
C SER A 379 -2.49 -23.04 6.88
N GLY A 380 -2.53 -21.85 7.48
CA GLY A 380 -1.60 -20.73 7.27
C GLY A 380 -0.11 -21.10 7.28
N PRO A 381 0.43 -21.79 8.30
CA PRO A 381 1.86 -22.14 8.35
C PRO A 381 2.29 -23.02 7.16
N PHE A 382 1.43 -23.97 6.76
CA PHE A 382 1.69 -24.86 5.63
C PHE A 382 1.59 -24.12 4.30
N ALA A 383 0.53 -23.33 4.12
CA ALA A 383 0.34 -22.51 2.93
C ALA A 383 1.50 -21.53 2.76
N ASN A 384 1.90 -20.83 3.82
CA ASN A 384 2.99 -19.85 3.80
C ASN A 384 4.37 -20.48 3.51
N LEU A 385 4.59 -21.75 3.89
CA LEU A 385 5.82 -22.46 3.57
C LEU A 385 6.10 -22.51 2.06
N LEU A 386 5.03 -22.58 1.25
CA LEU A 386 5.08 -22.64 -0.21
C LEU A 386 4.78 -21.28 -0.86
N ALA A 387 3.75 -20.59 -0.39
CA ALA A 387 3.26 -19.36 -0.99
C ALA A 387 4.28 -18.21 -0.84
N VAL A 388 4.93 -18.08 0.31
CA VAL A 388 5.89 -17.01 0.56
C VAL A 388 7.07 -17.04 -0.43
N PRO A 389 7.80 -18.16 -0.62
CA PRO A 389 8.95 -18.20 -1.54
C PRO A 389 8.48 -18.13 -2.99
N TRP A 390 7.35 -18.77 -3.32
CA TRP A 390 6.77 -18.70 -4.65
C TRP A 390 6.45 -17.25 -5.05
N VAL A 391 5.66 -16.55 -4.23
CA VAL A 391 5.27 -15.17 -4.52
C VAL A 391 6.47 -14.23 -4.48
N SER A 392 7.31 -14.34 -3.43
CA SER A 392 8.38 -13.35 -3.21
C SER A 392 9.57 -13.52 -4.15
N LEU A 393 9.95 -14.74 -4.52
CA LEU A 393 11.15 -15.02 -5.33
C LEU A 393 10.83 -15.29 -6.80
N ILE A 394 9.68 -15.90 -7.10
CA ILE A 394 9.35 -16.34 -8.46
C ILE A 394 8.38 -15.38 -9.12
N VAL A 395 7.32 -14.95 -8.43
CA VAL A 395 6.27 -14.12 -9.05
C VAL A 395 6.63 -12.63 -9.04
N LEU A 396 7.02 -12.11 -7.87
CA LEU A 396 7.21 -10.67 -7.69
C LEU A 396 8.36 -10.09 -8.55
N PRO A 397 9.56 -10.69 -8.64
CA PRO A 397 10.65 -10.06 -9.39
C PRO A 397 10.35 -9.94 -10.90
N PRO A 398 9.84 -10.99 -11.59
CA PRO A 398 9.39 -10.85 -12.98
C PRO A 398 8.23 -9.89 -13.15
N ALA A 399 7.27 -9.85 -12.21
CA ALA A 399 6.16 -8.90 -12.29
C ALA A 399 6.67 -7.44 -12.21
N LEU A 400 7.58 -7.15 -11.29
CA LEU A 400 8.22 -5.83 -11.17
C LEU A 400 9.06 -5.50 -12.41
N LEU A 401 9.88 -6.44 -12.90
CA LEU A 401 10.67 -6.25 -14.12
C LEU A 401 9.76 -6.00 -15.34
N GLY A 402 8.68 -6.76 -15.49
CA GLY A 402 7.69 -6.58 -16.54
C GLY A 402 7.06 -5.19 -16.50
N THR A 403 6.69 -4.70 -15.31
CA THR A 403 6.13 -3.34 -15.19
C THR A 403 7.14 -2.23 -15.52
N LEU A 404 8.41 -2.41 -15.14
CA LEU A 404 9.48 -1.48 -15.49
C LEU A 404 9.74 -1.45 -17.00
N LEU A 405 9.75 -2.62 -17.67
CA LEU A 405 9.90 -2.74 -19.11
C LEU A 405 8.71 -2.14 -19.86
N CYS A 406 7.48 -2.39 -19.40
CA CYS A 406 6.29 -1.75 -19.96
C CYS A 406 6.33 -0.22 -19.85
N ARG A 407 7.02 0.33 -18.83
CA ARG A 407 7.19 1.78 -18.66
C ARG A 407 8.31 2.34 -19.53
N SER A 408 9.46 1.67 -19.65
CA SER A 408 10.57 2.13 -20.51
C SER A 408 10.16 2.21 -21.99
N LEU A 409 9.32 1.28 -22.46
CA LEU A 409 8.72 1.31 -23.81
C LEU A 409 7.87 2.57 -24.06
N VAL A 410 7.28 3.18 -23.02
CA VAL A 410 6.48 4.41 -23.15
C VAL A 410 7.36 5.64 -23.22
N TRP A 411 8.42 5.71 -22.42
CA TRP A 411 9.39 6.81 -22.51
C TRP A 411 10.14 6.75 -23.84
N ALA A 412 10.47 5.55 -24.31
CA ALA A 412 11.04 5.35 -25.65
C ALA A 412 10.07 5.78 -26.76
N LYS A 413 8.77 5.42 -26.69
CA LYS A 413 7.75 5.85 -27.67
C LYS A 413 7.42 7.34 -27.60
N ALA A 414 7.40 7.93 -26.39
CA ALA A 414 7.13 9.34 -26.18
C ALA A 414 8.31 10.24 -26.59
N CYS A 415 9.55 9.78 -26.42
CA CYS A 415 10.74 10.49 -26.89
C CYS A 415 11.05 10.25 -28.38
N SER A 416 10.60 9.16 -28.98
CA SER A 416 10.91 8.86 -30.39
C SER A 416 9.93 9.43 -31.41
N GLY A 417 8.78 10.00 -30.99
CA GLY A 417 7.83 10.65 -31.90
C GLY A 417 7.39 9.78 -33.09
N TRP A 418 7.42 8.45 -32.94
CA TRP A 418 7.20 7.52 -34.04
C TRP A 418 5.75 7.01 -34.06
N PRO A 419 5.03 7.10 -35.20
CA PRO A 419 3.64 6.69 -35.30
C PRO A 419 3.48 5.18 -35.06
N GLU A 420 2.37 4.82 -34.42
CA GLU A 420 2.06 3.52 -33.79
C GLU A 420 2.04 2.29 -34.71
N GLY A 421 2.30 2.44 -36.02
CA GLY A 421 2.04 1.41 -37.02
C GLY A 421 3.12 0.36 -37.27
N ARG A 422 4.31 0.40 -36.64
CA ARG A 422 5.47 -0.42 -37.09
C ARG A 422 6.06 -1.43 -36.12
N TRP A 423 5.54 -1.55 -34.90
CA TRP A 423 6.07 -2.51 -33.91
C TRP A 423 5.35 -3.87 -33.87
N SER A 424 4.18 -3.99 -34.50
CA SER A 424 3.47 -5.27 -34.63
C SER A 424 4.26 -6.30 -35.45
N GLY A 425 5.19 -5.85 -36.32
CA GLY A 425 6.01 -6.73 -37.16
C GLY A 425 7.24 -7.33 -36.48
N CYS A 426 7.73 -6.74 -35.38
CA CYS A 426 8.97 -7.21 -34.73
C CYS A 426 8.74 -8.30 -33.67
N LEU A 427 7.51 -8.48 -33.18
CA LEU A 427 7.18 -9.56 -32.24
C LEU A 427 6.82 -10.89 -32.92
N CYS A 428 6.55 -10.89 -34.24
CA CYS A 428 6.29 -12.12 -34.99
C CYS A 428 7.56 -12.89 -35.41
N PHE A 429 8.78 -12.38 -35.18
CA PHE A 429 10.02 -13.04 -35.61
C PHE A 429 10.55 -14.10 -34.62
N SER A 430 9.79 -14.45 -33.57
CA SER A 430 10.21 -15.45 -32.57
C SER A 430 9.25 -16.62 -32.36
N ALA A 431 8.19 -16.73 -33.17
CA ALA A 431 7.34 -17.92 -33.22
C ALA A 431 7.50 -18.60 -34.59
N GLY A 432 8.52 -19.43 -34.72
CA GLY A 432 8.69 -20.28 -35.90
C GLY A 432 7.62 -21.37 -35.96
N LEU A 433 6.56 -21.14 -36.74
CA LEU A 433 5.70 -22.17 -37.31
C LEU A 433 5.25 -21.69 -38.70
N PRO A 434 5.61 -22.38 -39.80
CA PRO A 434 5.19 -21.98 -41.14
C PRO A 434 3.77 -22.48 -41.39
N GLN A 435 2.81 -21.56 -41.45
CA GLN A 435 1.56 -21.81 -42.17
C GLN A 435 1.55 -20.94 -43.43
N SER A 436 1.69 -21.64 -44.55
CA SER A 436 1.62 -21.15 -45.92
C SER A 436 0.33 -20.39 -46.20
N CYS A 437 0.41 -19.08 -46.43
CA CYS A 437 -0.65 -18.34 -47.13
C CYS A 437 -0.55 -18.59 -48.64
N PRO A 438 -1.67 -18.88 -49.34
CA PRO A 438 -1.67 -19.02 -50.79
C PRO A 438 -1.51 -17.65 -51.50
N PRO A 439 -0.87 -17.61 -52.68
CA PRO A 439 -0.52 -16.37 -53.37
C PRO A 439 -1.73 -15.82 -54.14
N GLY A 440 -2.17 -14.61 -53.81
CA GLY A 440 -3.24 -13.95 -54.57
C GLY A 440 -4.04 -12.92 -53.79
N CYS A 441 -3.40 -11.88 -53.24
CA CYS A 441 -4.10 -10.66 -52.85
C CYS A 441 -3.19 -9.44 -53.05
N PRO A 442 -3.54 -8.48 -53.94
CA PRO A 442 -2.73 -7.30 -54.19
C PRO A 442 -2.85 -6.29 -53.05
N VAL A 443 -1.69 -5.77 -52.65
CA VAL A 443 -1.52 -4.73 -51.64
C VAL A 443 -1.78 -3.36 -52.28
N GLN A 444 -2.87 -2.70 -51.89
CA GLN A 444 -3.04 -1.25 -52.06
C GLN A 444 -3.99 -0.72 -50.99
N CYS A 445 -3.45 0.01 -50.01
CA CYS A 445 -4.23 0.82 -49.07
C CYS A 445 -3.73 2.27 -49.18
N GLN A 446 -4.49 3.09 -49.90
CA GLN A 446 -4.37 4.55 -49.87
C GLN A 446 -5.46 5.12 -48.97
N ALA A 447 -5.11 6.22 -48.30
CA ALA A 447 -5.90 6.90 -47.29
C ALA A 447 -7.21 7.50 -47.82
N GLY A 448 -8.28 7.40 -47.05
CA GLY A 448 -9.49 8.21 -47.24
C GLY A 448 -10.78 7.46 -46.99
N ARG A 449 -11.58 7.99 -46.05
CA ARG A 449 -13.04 7.82 -45.85
C ARG A 449 -13.77 6.77 -46.72
N GLY A 450 -14.45 5.83 -46.08
CA GLY A 450 -15.55 5.09 -46.70
C GLY A 450 -15.78 3.70 -46.10
N CYS A 451 -17.00 3.43 -45.67
CA CYS A 451 -17.48 2.10 -45.29
C CYS A 451 -17.31 1.10 -46.44
N LEU A 452 -17.05 -0.17 -46.11
CA LEU A 452 -17.61 -1.30 -46.87
C LEU A 452 -17.65 -2.57 -46.01
N VAL A 453 -18.85 -3.13 -45.98
CA VAL A 453 -19.25 -4.42 -45.44
C VAL A 453 -18.73 -5.52 -46.36
N CYS A 454 -18.24 -6.62 -45.80
CA CYS A 454 -18.17 -7.91 -46.49
C CYS A 454 -18.67 -9.03 -45.58
N SER A 455 -19.45 -9.91 -46.22
CA SER A 455 -20.46 -10.81 -45.70
C SER A 455 -19.99 -12.26 -45.58
N GLY A 456 -20.04 -12.81 -44.36
CA GLY A 456 -20.29 -14.22 -44.01
C GLY A 456 -19.31 -15.32 -44.48
N PRO A 457 -19.43 -16.56 -43.95
CA PRO A 457 -20.48 -17.08 -43.05
C PRO A 457 -19.95 -17.59 -41.70
N SER A 458 -20.55 -17.13 -40.59
CA SER A 458 -20.98 -17.94 -39.44
C SER A 458 -21.44 -17.03 -38.29
N PHE A 459 -22.76 -16.88 -38.22
CA PHE A 459 -23.63 -16.56 -37.08
C PHE A 459 -23.07 -15.81 -35.85
N TYR A 460 -23.51 -14.55 -35.69
CA TYR A 460 -23.72 -13.90 -34.38
C TYR A 460 -25.13 -13.27 -34.34
N TYR A 461 -25.86 -13.56 -33.26
CA TYR A 461 -27.18 -12.99 -32.96
C TYR A 461 -27.00 -11.60 -32.31
N CYS A 462 -27.58 -10.57 -32.92
CA CYS A 462 -27.58 -9.20 -32.39
C CYS A 462 -29.00 -8.64 -32.46
N PRO A 463 -29.65 -8.29 -31.33
CA PRO A 463 -30.90 -7.54 -31.38
C PRO A 463 -30.66 -6.12 -30.86
N LYS A 464 -30.60 -5.14 -31.77
CA LYS A 464 -31.37 -3.89 -31.63
C LYS A 464 -31.35 -3.08 -32.92
N ALA A 465 -32.56 -2.87 -33.41
CA ALA A 465 -32.95 -2.12 -34.59
C ALA A 465 -32.70 -0.61 -34.42
N CYS A 466 -32.36 0.06 -35.52
CA CYS A 466 -32.65 1.49 -35.72
C CYS A 466 -33.27 1.67 -37.11
N ARG A 467 -34.47 2.25 -37.11
CA ARG A 467 -35.30 2.56 -38.28
C ARG A 467 -34.66 3.70 -39.10
N CYS A 468 -34.70 3.55 -40.42
CA CYS A 468 -34.48 4.64 -41.38
C CYS A 468 -35.69 5.61 -41.39
N VAL A 469 -35.42 6.88 -41.67
CA VAL A 469 -36.40 7.85 -42.17
C VAL A 469 -35.82 8.47 -43.43
N CYS A 470 -36.59 8.29 -44.52
CA CYS A 470 -36.51 8.80 -45.89
C CYS A 470 -35.20 8.62 -46.67
#